data_AF-M2TU73-F1
#
_entry.id   AF-M2TU73-F1
#
_cell.length_a   1.000
_cell.length_b   1.000
_cell.length_c   1.000
_cell.angle_alpha   90.00
_cell.angle_beta   90.00
_cell.angle_gamma   90.00
#
_symmetry.space_group_name_H-M   'P 1'
#
loop_
_entity.id
_entity.type
_entity.pdbx_description
1 polymer ?
#
loop_
_entity_poly.entity_id
_entity_poly.type
_entity_poly.pdbx_seq_one_letter_code
_entity_poly.pdbx_strand_id
1 'polypeptide(L)'
;MELTGFDLFALFLCSSIFGLLVSSELISGREMTLVVAVFVGVVAVLFTQFSTSRALADFLSKDVSSIHRKQLEDLTEAHGHHTAGLKSEHYGAHLRLLNKINDANARFDRIYNEYEQMSTKYQEQMRNMQEKEDRIRYLETRLGEFGQSRTSIARIPLSAPATQISFMKPPRGQRFNEGNRWPPWTGLLPRVVEAEDE
;
A
#
# COMPACT_ATOMS: atom_id res chain seq x y z
N MET A 1 -35.82 25.56 -17.88
CA MET A 1 -36.14 25.20 -19.28
C MET A 1 -36.79 26.40 -19.91
N GLU A 2 -36.24 26.87 -21.01
CA GLU A 2 -36.69 28.06 -21.75
C GLU A 2 -38.00 27.72 -22.49
N LEU A 3 -38.95 28.67 -22.55
CA LEU A 3 -40.10 28.54 -23.45
C LEU A 3 -39.55 28.27 -24.85
N THR A 4 -40.02 27.20 -25.50
CA THR A 4 -39.59 26.94 -26.86
C THR A 4 -40.02 28.11 -27.73
N GLY A 5 -39.21 28.49 -28.73
CA GLY A 5 -39.54 29.60 -29.62
C GLY A 5 -40.93 29.44 -30.27
N PHE A 6 -41.40 28.20 -30.39
CA PHE A 6 -42.73 27.85 -30.86
C PHE A 6 -43.84 28.21 -29.87
N ASP A 7 -43.66 28.00 -28.56
CA ASP A 7 -44.64 28.36 -27.53
C ASP A 7 -44.78 29.88 -27.38
N LEU A 8 -43.65 30.60 -27.44
CA LEU A 8 -43.63 32.06 -27.48
C LEU A 8 -44.32 32.60 -28.72
N PHE A 9 -44.07 31.98 -29.88
CA PHE A 9 -44.72 32.34 -31.14
C PHE A 9 -46.23 32.04 -31.12
N ALA A 10 -46.63 30.91 -30.56
CA ALA A 10 -48.04 30.55 -30.40
C ALA A 10 -48.77 31.50 -29.45
N LEU A 11 -48.18 31.86 -28.30
CA LEU A 11 -48.74 32.86 -27.38
C LEU A 11 -48.83 34.24 -28.02
N PHE A 12 -47.80 34.66 -28.76
CA PHE A 12 -47.78 35.93 -29.47
C PHE A 12 -48.84 36.00 -30.57
N LEU A 13 -49.00 34.95 -31.38
CA LEU A 13 -50.07 34.85 -32.37
C LEU A 13 -51.45 34.86 -31.71
N CYS A 14 -51.63 34.08 -30.64
CA CYS A 14 -52.93 34.00 -29.95
C CYS A 14 -53.32 35.35 -29.33
N SER A 15 -52.37 36.06 -28.72
CA SER A 15 -52.60 37.40 -28.14
C SER A 15 -52.74 38.51 -29.20
N SER A 16 -52.01 38.42 -30.32
CA SER A 16 -52.18 39.33 -31.46
C SER A 16 -53.54 39.15 -32.15
N ILE A 17 -53.99 37.91 -32.34
CA ILE A 17 -55.30 37.60 -32.91
C ILE A 17 -56.41 38.06 -31.95
N PHE A 18 -56.23 37.84 -30.64
CA PHE A 18 -57.16 38.32 -29.61
C PHE A 18 -57.28 39.84 -29.60
N GLY A 19 -56.17 40.58 -29.65
CA GLY A 19 -56.17 42.04 -29.68
C GLY A 19 -56.81 42.63 -30.95
N LEU A 20 -56.61 42.00 -32.11
CA LEU A 20 -57.25 42.38 -33.37
C LEU A 20 -58.77 42.16 -33.35
N LEU A 21 -59.24 41.06 -32.76
CA LEU A 21 -60.65 40.72 -32.68
C LEU A 21 -61.41 41.58 -31.67
N VAL A 22 -60.80 41.93 -30.54
CA VAL A 22 -61.40 42.83 -29.53
C VAL A 22 -61.56 44.27 -30.06
N SER A 23 -60.72 44.67 -31.01
CA SER A 23 -60.73 46.02 -31.59
C SER A 23 -61.67 46.18 -32.79
N SER A 24 -62.35 45.11 -33.23
CA SER A 24 -63.22 45.11 -34.41
C SER A 24 -64.70 45.18 -34.01
N GLU A 25 -65.40 46.22 -34.46
CA GLU A 25 -66.82 46.47 -34.17
C GLU A 25 -67.82 45.55 -34.93
N LEU A 26 -67.35 44.66 -35.81
CA LEU A 26 -68.20 43.83 -36.69
C LEU A 26 -68.46 42.40 -36.19
N ILE A 27 -68.04 42.04 -34.98
CA ILE A 27 -68.01 40.65 -34.52
C ILE A 27 -69.18 40.32 -33.59
N SER A 28 -69.86 39.21 -33.89
CA SER A 28 -70.95 38.67 -33.06
C SER A 28 -70.40 38.11 -31.75
N GLY A 29 -71.05 38.38 -30.62
CA GLY A 29 -70.59 37.94 -29.28
C GLY A 29 -70.31 36.44 -29.15
N ARG A 30 -70.90 35.61 -30.02
CA ARG A 30 -70.68 34.16 -30.10
C ARG A 30 -69.26 33.78 -30.59
N GLU A 31 -68.70 34.56 -31.52
CA GLU A 31 -67.35 34.36 -32.04
C GLU A 31 -66.29 34.80 -31.03
N MET A 32 -66.56 35.90 -30.31
CA MET A 32 -65.70 36.38 -29.22
C MET A 32 -65.62 35.34 -28.08
N THR A 33 -66.75 34.70 -27.71
CA THR A 33 -66.73 33.61 -26.71
C THR A 33 -65.93 32.38 -27.15
N LEU A 34 -65.94 32.05 -28.44
CA LEU A 34 -65.20 30.89 -28.95
C LEU A 34 -63.68 31.14 -28.93
N VAL A 35 -63.27 32.36 -29.29
CA VAL A 35 -61.85 32.77 -29.26
C VAL A 35 -61.32 32.84 -27.83
N VAL A 36 -62.11 33.38 -26.90
CA VAL A 36 -61.77 33.36 -25.46
C VAL A 36 -61.63 31.92 -24.96
N ALA A 37 -62.54 31.01 -25.31
CA ALA A 37 -62.46 29.62 -24.90
C ALA A 37 -61.22 28.90 -25.45
N VAL A 38 -60.86 29.15 -26.72
CA VAL A 38 -59.63 28.62 -27.33
C VAL A 38 -58.38 29.18 -26.64
N PHE A 39 -58.35 30.48 -26.37
CA PHE A 39 -57.22 31.13 -25.69
C PHE A 39 -57.03 30.59 -24.26
N VAL A 40 -58.11 30.47 -23.49
CA VAL A 40 -58.08 29.88 -22.14
C VAL A 40 -57.62 28.42 -22.19
N GLY A 41 -58.07 27.65 -23.19
CA GLY A 41 -57.61 26.29 -23.42
C GLY A 41 -56.10 26.20 -23.68
N VAL A 42 -55.56 27.05 -24.55
CA VAL A 42 -54.12 27.08 -24.85
C VAL A 42 -53.30 27.47 -23.61
N VAL A 43 -53.74 28.48 -22.85
CA VAL A 43 -53.07 28.90 -21.62
C VAL A 43 -53.10 27.79 -20.57
N ALA A 44 -54.22 27.09 -20.41
CA ALA A 44 -54.34 25.97 -19.47
C ALA A 44 -53.43 24.78 -19.87
N VAL A 45 -53.34 24.46 -21.16
CA VAL A 45 -52.44 23.39 -21.66
C VAL A 45 -50.97 23.75 -21.42
N LEU A 46 -50.56 25.00 -21.70
CA LEU A 46 -49.20 25.45 -21.44
C LEU A 46 -48.87 25.45 -19.94
N PHE A 47 -49.80 25.91 -19.10
CA PHE A 47 -49.61 25.92 -17.65
C PHE A 47 -49.48 24.50 -17.08
N THR A 48 -50.31 23.57 -17.55
CA THR A 48 -50.21 22.16 -17.14
C THR A 48 -48.89 21.53 -17.57
N GLN A 49 -48.42 21.73 -18.81
CA GLN A 49 -47.10 21.26 -19.26
C GLN A 49 -45.93 21.85 -18.46
N PHE A 50 -46.00 23.13 -18.10
CA PHE A 50 -44.97 23.77 -17.28
C PHE A 50 -44.96 23.24 -15.84
N SER A 51 -46.15 22.98 -15.28
CA SER A 51 -46.27 22.43 -13.93
C SER A 51 -45.76 20.99 -13.83
N THR A 52 -46.07 20.14 -14.82
CA THR A 52 -45.67 18.73 -14.84
C THR A 52 -44.18 18.57 -15.09
N SER A 53 -43.60 19.37 -15.99
CA SER A 53 -42.15 19.36 -16.25
C SER A 53 -41.34 19.81 -15.03
N ARG A 54 -41.80 20.84 -14.32
CA ARG A 54 -41.16 21.30 -13.08
C ARG A 54 -41.25 20.27 -11.97
N ALA A 55 -42.42 19.65 -11.78
CA ALA A 55 -42.59 18.58 -10.82
C ALA A 55 -41.70 17.37 -11.15
N LEU A 56 -41.63 16.96 -12.43
CA LEU A 56 -40.74 15.89 -12.89
C LEU A 56 -39.27 16.21 -12.65
N ALA A 57 -38.83 17.45 -12.94
CA ALA A 57 -37.45 17.88 -12.70
C ALA A 57 -37.11 17.86 -11.20
N ASP A 58 -38.03 18.30 -10.34
CA ASP A 58 -37.84 18.26 -8.88
C ASP A 58 -37.82 16.83 -8.35
N PHE A 59 -38.70 15.94 -8.83
CA PHE A 59 -38.68 14.52 -8.48
C PHE A 59 -37.39 13.83 -8.93
N LEU A 60 -37.01 14.00 -10.20
CA LEU A 60 -35.80 13.39 -10.75
C LEU A 60 -34.53 13.92 -10.07
N SER A 61 -34.43 15.24 -9.85
CA SER A 61 -33.25 15.81 -9.18
C SER A 61 -33.15 15.36 -7.73
N LYS A 62 -34.27 15.27 -7.01
CA LYS A 62 -34.30 14.78 -5.63
C LYS A 62 -33.94 13.31 -5.54
N ASP A 63 -34.50 12.46 -6.39
CA ASP A 63 -34.20 11.03 -6.41
C ASP A 63 -32.75 10.77 -6.80
N VAL A 64 -32.25 11.42 -7.86
CA VAL A 64 -30.83 11.33 -8.28
C VAL A 64 -29.90 11.80 -7.17
N SER A 65 -30.20 12.92 -6.51
CA SER A 65 -29.36 13.41 -5.39
C SER A 65 -29.34 12.43 -4.22
N SER A 66 -30.48 11.78 -3.93
CA SER A 66 -30.59 10.82 -2.83
C SER A 66 -29.85 9.51 -3.13
N ILE A 67 -29.93 9.04 -4.38
CA ILE A 67 -29.21 7.85 -4.85
C ILE A 67 -27.71 8.12 -4.83
N HIS A 68 -27.29 9.27 -5.36
CA HIS A 68 -25.88 9.64 -5.38
C HIS A 68 -25.31 9.76 -3.96
N ARG A 69 -26.07 10.34 -3.03
CA ARG A 69 -25.66 10.42 -1.61
C ARG A 69 -25.50 9.04 -0.98
N LYS A 70 -26.44 8.13 -1.21
CA LYS A 70 -26.34 6.74 -0.71
C LYS A 70 -25.15 6.01 -1.30
N GLN A 71 -24.93 6.12 -2.61
CA GLN A 71 -23.77 5.52 -3.25
C GLN A 71 -22.45 6.07 -2.70
N LEU A 72 -22.40 7.37 -2.38
CA LEU A 72 -21.22 7.97 -1.76
C LEU A 72 -21.01 7.42 -0.34
N GLU A 73 -22.08 7.30 0.44
CA GLU A 73 -22.06 6.76 1.80
C GLU A 73 -21.58 5.30 1.79
N ASP A 74 -22.21 4.44 0.97
CA ASP A 74 -21.84 3.04 0.78
C ASP A 74 -20.37 2.90 0.32
N LEU A 75 -19.93 3.76 -0.59
CA LEU A 75 -18.53 3.75 -1.06
C LEU A 75 -17.56 4.14 0.05
N THR A 76 -17.89 5.17 0.84
CA THR A 76 -17.05 5.59 1.97
C THR A 76 -16.99 4.53 3.07
N GLU A 77 -18.10 3.85 3.35
CA GLU A 77 -18.18 2.76 4.31
C GLU A 77 -17.37 1.55 3.84
N ALA A 78 -17.55 1.12 2.59
CA ALA A 78 -16.79 0.02 2.00
C ALA A 78 -15.28 0.33 1.99
N HIS A 79 -14.91 1.56 1.64
CA HIS A 79 -13.51 2.01 1.71
C HIS A 79 -12.98 2.02 3.14
N GLY A 80 -13.78 2.46 4.11
CA GLY A 80 -13.45 2.42 5.54
C GLY A 80 -13.18 0.99 6.02
N HIS A 81 -14.05 0.05 5.70
CA HIS A 81 -13.87 -1.37 6.03
C HIS A 81 -12.65 -1.98 5.36
N HIS A 82 -12.45 -1.72 4.07
CA HIS A 82 -11.30 -2.23 3.33
C HIS A 82 -9.98 -1.70 3.90
N THR A 83 -9.89 -0.40 4.19
CA THR A 83 -8.68 0.20 4.75
C THR A 83 -8.42 -0.28 6.19
N ALA A 84 -9.45 -0.46 7.01
CA ALA A 84 -9.32 -1.05 8.34
C ALA A 84 -8.84 -2.51 8.27
N GLY A 85 -9.41 -3.31 7.36
CA GLY A 85 -9.00 -4.69 7.09
C GLY A 85 -7.54 -4.76 6.68
N LEU A 86 -7.15 -3.97 5.67
CA LEU A 86 -5.78 -3.92 5.17
C LEU A 86 -4.77 -3.51 6.27
N LYS A 87 -5.12 -2.51 7.10
CA LYS A 87 -4.29 -2.11 8.25
C LYS A 87 -4.11 -3.25 9.25
N SER A 88 -5.18 -3.98 9.55
CA SER A 88 -5.13 -5.11 10.49
C SER A 88 -4.25 -6.25 9.96
N GLU A 89 -4.36 -6.56 8.67
CA GLU A 89 -3.56 -7.60 8.01
C GLU A 89 -2.09 -7.20 7.95
N HIS A 90 -1.81 -5.95 7.58
CA HIS A 90 -0.46 -5.40 7.57
C HIS A 90 0.18 -5.45 8.96
N TYR A 91 -0.55 -5.06 10.01
CA TYR A 91 -0.07 -5.14 11.38
C TYR A 91 0.21 -6.60 11.80
N GLY A 92 -0.68 -7.53 11.44
CA GLY A 92 -0.47 -8.96 11.69
C GLY A 92 0.77 -9.50 10.96
N ALA A 93 0.98 -9.12 9.70
CA ALA A 93 2.16 -9.48 8.93
C ALA A 93 3.44 -8.90 9.54
N HIS A 94 3.41 -7.65 9.99
CA HIS A 94 4.54 -6.99 10.65
C HIS A 94 4.94 -7.70 11.95
N LEU A 95 3.97 -8.06 12.80
CA LEU A 95 4.24 -8.82 14.02
C LEU A 95 4.85 -10.20 13.73
N ARG A 96 4.34 -10.91 12.71
CA ARG A 96 4.90 -12.20 12.29
C ARG A 96 6.35 -12.05 11.82
N LEU A 97 6.66 -10.98 11.07
CA LEU A 97 8.02 -10.71 10.60
C LEU A 97 8.96 -10.40 11.78
N LEU A 98 8.52 -9.55 12.71
CA LEU A 98 9.28 -9.21 13.91
C LEU A 98 9.61 -10.46 14.74
N ASN A 99 8.64 -11.35 14.93
CA ASN A 99 8.86 -12.62 15.63
C ASN A 99 9.89 -13.51 14.93
N LYS A 100 9.85 -13.58 13.59
CA LYS A 100 10.86 -14.33 12.81
C LYS A 100 12.26 -13.73 12.94
N ILE A 101 12.37 -12.40 12.94
CA ILE A 101 13.65 -11.71 13.14
C ILE A 101 14.20 -12.01 14.54
N ASN A 102 13.35 -11.96 15.56
CA ASN A 102 13.75 -12.27 16.93
C ASN A 102 14.20 -13.73 17.10
N ASP A 103 13.48 -14.69 16.50
CA ASP A 103 13.89 -16.10 16.49
C ASP A 103 15.23 -16.30 15.76
N ALA A 104 15.41 -15.65 14.60
CA ALA A 104 16.66 -15.71 13.86
C ALA A 104 17.83 -15.14 14.69
N ASN A 105 17.64 -13.99 15.35
CA ASN A 105 18.64 -13.38 16.22
C ASN A 105 19.02 -14.33 17.38
N ALA A 106 18.04 -14.92 18.05
CA ALA A 106 18.30 -15.87 19.13
C ALA A 106 19.11 -17.10 18.65
N ARG A 107 18.83 -17.60 17.43
CA ARG A 107 19.62 -18.67 16.82
C ARG A 107 21.04 -18.22 16.49
N PHE A 108 21.22 -17.00 15.97
CA PHE A 108 22.53 -16.45 15.71
C PHE A 108 23.36 -16.30 16.98
N ASP A 109 22.78 -15.76 18.05
CA ASP A 109 23.46 -15.62 19.35
C ASP A 109 23.88 -16.98 19.89
N ARG A 110 23.02 -17.99 19.77
CA ARG A 110 23.36 -19.37 20.17
C ARG A 110 24.54 -19.92 19.37
N ILE A 111 24.50 -19.84 18.03
CA ILE A 111 25.57 -20.33 17.17
C ILE A 111 26.88 -19.58 17.44
N TYR A 112 26.79 -18.27 17.66
CA TYR A 112 27.95 -17.44 18.00
C TYR A 112 28.60 -17.89 19.31
N ASN A 113 27.80 -18.12 20.35
CA ASN A 113 28.29 -18.60 21.64
C ASN A 113 28.89 -20.02 21.52
N GLU A 114 28.26 -20.92 20.77
CA GLU A 114 28.79 -22.27 20.51
C GLU A 114 30.14 -22.20 19.77
N TYR A 115 30.26 -21.31 18.78
CA TYR A 115 31.51 -21.05 18.07
C TYR A 115 32.60 -20.49 18.98
N GLU A 116 32.29 -19.51 19.81
CA GLU A 116 33.24 -18.91 20.76
C GLU A 116 33.76 -19.95 21.77
N GLN A 117 32.87 -20.78 22.32
CA GLN A 117 33.25 -21.87 23.21
C GLN A 117 34.16 -22.88 22.52
N MET A 118 33.82 -23.29 21.29
CA MET A 118 34.63 -24.25 20.54
C MET A 118 36.00 -23.67 20.18
N SER A 119 36.04 -22.41 19.75
CA SER A 119 37.28 -21.70 19.44
C SER A 119 38.20 -21.62 20.67
N THR A 120 37.64 -21.27 21.83
CA THR A 120 38.38 -21.18 23.09
C THR A 120 38.97 -22.54 23.49
N LYS A 121 38.16 -23.61 23.48
CA LYS A 121 38.63 -24.97 23.78
C LYS A 121 39.72 -25.43 22.81
N TYR A 122 39.59 -25.11 21.53
CA TYR A 122 40.59 -25.45 20.54
C TYR A 122 41.92 -24.72 20.78
N GLN A 123 41.88 -23.42 21.10
CA GLN A 123 43.07 -22.65 21.45
C GLN A 123 43.76 -23.22 22.70
N GLU A 124 42.99 -23.60 23.72
CA GLU A 124 43.52 -24.23 24.92
C GLU A 124 44.17 -25.59 24.62
N GLN A 125 43.54 -26.40 23.76
CA GLN A 125 44.12 -27.67 23.32
C GLN A 125 45.45 -27.46 22.59
N MET A 126 45.53 -26.48 21.69
CA MET A 126 46.77 -26.15 20.97
C MET A 126 47.88 -25.71 21.93
N ARG A 127 47.55 -24.86 22.92
CA ARG A 127 48.50 -24.44 23.96
C ARG A 127 49.00 -25.63 24.79
N ASN A 128 48.08 -26.49 25.26
CA ASN A 128 48.44 -27.68 26.04
C ASN A 128 49.29 -28.67 25.23
N MET A 129 49.05 -28.79 23.92
CA MET A 129 49.86 -29.62 23.04
C MET A 129 51.28 -29.05 22.88
N GLN A 130 51.41 -27.73 22.69
CA GLN A 130 52.70 -27.06 22.62
C GLN A 130 53.51 -27.23 23.92
N GLU A 131 52.87 -27.04 25.08
CA GLU A 131 53.54 -27.24 26.38
C GLU A 131 54.01 -28.70 26.57
N LYS A 132 53.26 -29.68 26.08
CA LYS A 132 53.67 -31.10 26.08
C LYS A 132 54.82 -31.36 25.13
N GLU A 133 54.80 -30.81 23.91
CA GLU A 133 55.89 -30.92 22.95
C GLU A 133 57.19 -30.32 23.48
N ASP A 134 57.12 -29.15 24.12
CA ASP A 134 58.28 -28.51 24.74
C ASP A 134 58.85 -29.36 25.89
N ARG A 135 57.97 -29.95 26.71
CA ARG A 135 58.39 -30.87 27.77
C ARG A 135 59.02 -32.14 27.22
N ILE A 136 58.46 -32.73 26.15
CA ILE A 136 59.05 -33.88 25.47
C ILE A 136 60.44 -33.51 24.94
N ARG A 137 60.57 -32.38 24.26
CA ARG A 137 61.85 -31.90 23.72
C ARG A 137 62.88 -31.71 24.83
N TYR A 138 62.51 -31.11 25.96
CA TYR A 138 63.39 -30.95 27.11
C TYR A 138 63.85 -32.31 27.68
N LEU A 139 62.93 -33.26 27.85
CA LEU A 139 63.26 -34.60 28.35
C LEU A 139 64.13 -35.38 27.34
N GLU A 140 63.88 -35.23 26.05
CA GLU A 140 64.70 -35.81 24.99
C GLU A 140 66.12 -35.23 24.99
N THR A 141 66.28 -33.92 25.17
CA THR A 141 67.60 -33.29 25.30
C THR A 141 68.33 -33.81 26.53
N ARG A 142 67.67 -33.84 27.70
CA ARG A 142 68.21 -34.42 28.94
C ARG A 142 68.59 -35.89 28.78
N LEU A 143 67.73 -36.70 28.16
CA LEU A 143 68.01 -38.11 27.88
C LEU A 143 69.17 -38.26 26.90
N GLY A 144 69.32 -37.36 25.92
CA GLY A 144 70.47 -37.30 25.04
C GLY A 144 71.77 -36.98 25.79
N GLU A 145 71.74 -36.06 26.76
CA GLU A 145 72.88 -35.76 27.64
C GLU A 145 73.26 -36.95 28.53
N PHE A 146 72.26 -37.60 29.15
CA PHE A 146 72.49 -38.84 29.93
C PHE A 146 72.91 -40.02 29.03
N GLY A 147 72.36 -40.10 27.83
CA GLY A 147 72.60 -41.14 26.81
C GLY A 147 73.85 -40.91 25.96
N GLN A 148 74.48 -39.74 26.02
CA GLN A 148 75.84 -39.54 25.53
C GLN A 148 76.88 -40.32 26.37
N SER A 149 76.46 -40.93 27.48
CA SER A 149 77.20 -42.03 28.12
C SER A 149 77.21 -43.32 27.27
N ARG A 150 76.26 -43.53 26.34
CA ARG A 150 76.15 -44.72 25.47
C ARG A 150 75.11 -44.55 24.34
N THR A 151 75.64 -44.46 23.10
CA THR A 151 75.05 -44.87 21.79
C THR A 151 73.93 -44.07 21.11
N SER A 152 74.17 -43.79 19.82
CA SER A 152 73.35 -43.07 18.84
C SER A 152 72.26 -43.94 18.20
N ILE A 153 71.01 -43.46 18.13
CA ILE A 153 69.99 -44.01 17.21
C ILE A 153 69.24 -42.87 16.51
N ALA A 154 69.15 -43.00 15.18
CA ALA A 154 68.60 -42.05 14.22
C ALA A 154 67.09 -41.79 14.40
N ARG A 155 66.66 -40.53 14.22
CA ARG A 155 65.25 -40.09 14.27
C ARG A 155 64.67 -39.86 12.87
N ILE A 156 63.41 -40.24 12.69
CA ILE A 156 62.55 -40.01 11.51
C ILE A 156 61.59 -38.84 11.87
N PRO A 157 61.30 -37.85 10.99
CA PRO A 157 60.34 -36.76 11.29
C PRO A 157 58.89 -37.22 11.00
N LEU A 158 57.95 -37.18 11.96
CA LEU A 158 57.15 -36.07 12.53
C LEU A 158 56.13 -35.45 11.56
N SER A 159 54.86 -35.74 11.86
CA SER A 159 53.64 -35.24 11.23
C SER A 159 53.51 -33.72 11.24
N ALA A 160 52.77 -33.21 10.25
CA ALA A 160 52.74 -31.85 9.71
C ALA A 160 52.66 -30.67 10.73
N PRO A 161 53.27 -29.52 10.38
CA PRO A 161 53.32 -28.31 11.22
C PRO A 161 51.96 -27.61 11.38
N ALA A 162 51.76 -27.01 12.56
CA ALA A 162 50.53 -26.33 13.01
C ALA A 162 50.14 -25.05 12.23
N THR A 163 50.86 -24.68 11.18
CA THR A 163 50.71 -23.38 10.50
C THR A 163 49.68 -23.34 9.37
N GLN A 164 48.92 -24.42 9.14
CA GLN A 164 48.12 -24.56 7.91
C GLN A 164 46.59 -24.55 8.08
N ILE A 165 46.06 -24.30 9.28
CA ILE A 165 44.60 -24.23 9.49
C ILE A 165 44.18 -22.78 9.76
N SER A 166 44.03 -22.02 8.67
CA SER A 166 43.38 -20.71 8.69
C SER A 166 41.86 -20.94 8.62
N PHE A 167 41.18 -20.85 9.77
CA PHE A 167 39.72 -20.78 9.77
C PHE A 167 39.29 -19.45 9.14
N MET A 168 38.52 -19.52 8.05
CA MET A 168 37.88 -18.33 7.47
C MET A 168 37.04 -17.67 8.55
N LYS A 169 37.13 -16.34 8.66
CA LYS A 169 36.31 -15.57 9.59
C LYS A 169 34.84 -15.88 9.29
N PRO A 170 34.00 -16.15 10.30
CA PRO A 170 32.58 -16.27 10.09
C PRO A 170 32.05 -15.00 9.41
N PRO A 171 31.01 -15.09 8.57
CA PRO A 171 30.45 -13.91 7.91
C PRO A 171 30.10 -12.88 8.97
N ARG A 172 30.84 -11.76 8.98
CA ARG A 172 30.51 -10.61 9.81
C ARG A 172 29.19 -10.08 9.30
N GLY A 173 28.11 -10.36 10.02
CA GLY A 173 26.90 -9.58 9.89
C GLY A 173 27.29 -8.12 10.08
N GLN A 174 27.10 -7.30 9.05
CA GLN A 174 27.11 -5.85 9.21
C GLN A 174 26.07 -5.57 10.30
N ARG A 175 26.52 -5.24 11.51
CA ARG A 175 25.68 -4.51 12.44
C ARG A 175 25.34 -3.23 11.70
N PHE A 176 24.12 -3.16 11.16
CA PHE A 176 23.52 -1.94 10.68
C PHE A 176 23.49 -0.99 11.87
N ASN A 177 24.54 -0.19 12.00
CA ASN A 177 24.58 0.95 12.90
C ASN A 177 23.90 2.10 12.15
N GLU A 178 22.62 1.93 11.87
CA GLU A 178 21.74 3.04 11.52
C GLU A 178 21.16 3.57 12.83
N GLY A 179 21.82 4.60 13.35
CA GLY A 179 21.17 5.45 14.33
C GLY A 179 19.82 5.89 13.76
N ASN A 180 18.76 5.67 14.54
CA ASN A 180 17.46 6.31 14.49
C ASN A 180 17.30 7.34 13.36
N ARG A 181 17.05 6.88 12.13
CA ARG A 181 16.34 7.66 11.11
C ARG A 181 15.27 6.77 10.52
N TRP A 182 14.08 6.94 11.09
CA TRP A 182 12.83 6.64 10.43
C TRP A 182 12.89 7.20 9.00
N PRO A 183 12.55 6.43 7.95
CA PRO A 183 12.33 7.03 6.66
C PRO A 183 11.10 7.94 6.78
N PRO A 184 11.10 9.15 6.18
CA PRO A 184 9.89 9.94 6.07
C PRO A 184 8.93 9.14 5.18
N TRP A 185 7.74 8.88 5.71
CA TRP A 185 6.63 8.29 4.99
C TRP A 185 6.10 9.33 4.00
N THR A 186 6.83 9.56 2.92
CA THR A 186 6.34 10.32 1.77
C THR A 186 6.19 9.38 0.59
N GLY A 187 4.94 8.95 0.41
CA GLY A 187 4.30 8.74 -0.89
C GLY A 187 5.01 7.85 -1.90
N LEU A 188 4.68 6.56 -1.88
CA LEU A 188 4.72 5.74 -3.10
C LEU A 188 3.37 5.02 -3.22
N LEU A 189 2.39 5.72 -3.78
CA LEU A 189 1.25 5.09 -4.43
C LEU A 189 1.71 4.55 -5.79
N PRO A 190 1.15 3.42 -6.28
CA PRO A 190 1.42 2.94 -7.62
C PRO A 190 0.90 3.96 -8.64
N ARG A 191 1.80 4.46 -9.50
CA ARG A 191 1.45 5.27 -10.67
C ARG A 191 0.66 4.38 -11.62
N VAL A 192 -0.64 4.65 -11.73
CA VAL A 192 -1.51 4.15 -12.80
C VAL A 192 -0.87 4.61 -14.11
N VAL A 193 -0.53 3.65 -14.98
CA VAL A 193 -0.11 3.91 -16.35
C VAL A 193 -1.38 4.23 -17.13
N GLU A 194 -1.60 5.50 -17.45
CA GLU A 194 -2.51 5.88 -18.52
C GLU A 194 -1.98 5.30 -19.83
N ALA A 195 -2.83 4.56 -20.53
CA ALA A 195 -2.59 4.18 -21.91
C ALA A 195 -2.73 5.44 -22.77
N GLU A 196 -1.68 5.77 -23.54
CA GLU A 196 -1.79 6.70 -24.65
C GLU A 196 -2.45 5.95 -25.82
N ASP A 197 -3.62 6.45 -26.24
CA ASP A 197 -4.24 6.11 -27.52
C ASP A 197 -3.44 6.82 -28.65
N GLU A 198 -2.94 6.04 -29.61
CA GLU A 198 -2.74 6.44 -31.01
C GLU A 198 -3.60 5.56 -31.91
#